data_AF-A0A849E375-F1
#
_entry.id   AF-A0A849E375-F1
#
_cell.length_a   1.000
_cell.length_b   1.000
_cell.length_c   1.000
_cell.angle_alpha   90.00
_cell.angle_beta   90.00
_cell.angle_gamma   90.00
#
_symmetry.space_group_name_H-M   'P 1'
#
loop_
_entity.id
_entity.type
_entity.pdbx_description
1 polymer ?
#
loop_
_entity_poly.entity_id
_entity_poly.type
_entity_poly.pdbx_seq_one_letter_code
_entity_poly.pdbx_strand_id
1 'polypeptide(L)'
;MNAFISQSETTVIQLQAMLRCHLYLSELLQPWFYFAFMEARSLNNQKQMAIESETIMEDKLSKLIKKGVAEGAFQLPKASDKMIRLNASLIKSMLQDWYLKKGKYQKRRVTVDQYAEALIAMTMNQLQHHNNERISA
;
A
#
# COMPACT_ATOMS: atom_id res chain seq x y z
N MET A 1 11.38 -20.42 21.86
CA MET A 1 12.48 -19.71 21.17
C MET A 1 11.90 -18.41 20.62
N ASN A 2 11.96 -17.32 21.41
CA ASN A 2 11.36 -16.05 21.00
C ASN A 2 12.35 -15.34 20.07
N ALA A 3 12.09 -15.39 18.77
CA ALA A 3 12.81 -14.57 17.82
C ALA A 3 12.49 -13.10 18.14
N PHE A 4 13.50 -12.34 18.59
CA PHE A 4 13.39 -10.89 18.70
C PHE A 4 13.30 -10.33 17.27
N ILE A 5 12.08 -10.07 16.81
CA ILE A 5 11.83 -9.36 15.54
C ILE A 5 12.42 -7.96 15.69
N SER A 6 13.28 -7.57 14.75
CA SER A 6 13.85 -6.23 14.77
C SER A 6 12.78 -5.16 14.47
N GLN A 7 13.02 -3.91 14.89
CA GLN A 7 12.08 -2.83 14.61
C GLN A 7 11.89 -2.61 13.09
N SER A 8 12.96 -2.75 12.31
CA SER A 8 12.91 -2.63 10.85
C SER A 8 12.07 -3.74 10.21
N GLU A 9 12.26 -4.98 10.65
CA GLU A 9 11.46 -6.14 10.24
C GLU A 9 9.99 -5.97 10.62
N THR A 10 9.71 -5.41 11.80
CA THR A 10 8.34 -5.08 12.24
C THR A 10 7.68 -4.08 11.30
N THR A 11 8.38 -3.05 10.85
CA THR A 11 7.84 -2.05 9.90
C THR A 11 7.55 -2.66 8.53
N VAL A 12 8.40 -3.55 8.03
CA VAL A 12 8.13 -4.30 6.79
C VAL A 12 6.85 -5.13 6.92
N ILE A 13 6.70 -5.88 8.02
CA ILE A 13 5.51 -6.69 8.29
C ILE A 13 4.26 -5.80 8.39
N GLN A 14 4.35 -4.65 9.06
CA GLN A 14 3.25 -3.69 9.17
C GLN A 14 2.78 -3.18 7.81
N LEU A 15 3.71 -2.82 6.92
CA LEU A 15 3.37 -2.33 5.59
C LEU A 15 2.68 -3.44 4.78
N GLN A 16 3.27 -4.63 4.78
CA GLN A 16 2.69 -5.79 4.12
C GLN A 16 1.27 -6.14 4.62
N ALA A 17 1.06 -6.12 5.95
CA ALA A 17 -0.24 -6.37 6.55
C ALA A 17 -1.26 -5.28 6.18
N MET A 18 -0.84 -4.02 6.15
CA MET A 18 -1.68 -2.90 5.76
C MET A 18 -2.17 -3.03 4.31
N LEU A 19 -1.29 -3.42 3.38
CA LEU A 19 -1.62 -3.62 1.96
C LEU A 19 -2.58 -4.80 1.76
N ARG A 20 -2.31 -5.95 2.41
CA ARG A 20 -3.21 -7.11 2.37
C ARG A 20 -4.58 -6.79 2.94
N CYS A 21 -4.63 -6.16 4.12
CA CYS A 21 -5.88 -5.78 4.78
C CYS A 21 -6.72 -4.86 3.89
N HIS A 22 -6.09 -3.86 3.27
CA HIS A 22 -6.81 -2.97 2.35
C HIS A 22 -7.37 -3.72 1.15
N LEU A 23 -6.57 -4.57 0.50
CA LEU A 23 -7.02 -5.35 -0.66
C LEU A 23 -8.16 -6.29 -0.30
N TYR A 24 -8.01 -7.09 0.76
CA TYR A 24 -9.03 -8.03 1.18
C TYR A 24 -10.33 -7.33 1.63
N LEU A 25 -10.22 -6.21 2.34
CA LEU A 25 -11.39 -5.43 2.71
C LEU A 25 -12.09 -4.85 1.47
N SER A 26 -11.32 -4.32 0.51
CA SER A 26 -11.86 -3.79 -0.74
C SER A 26 -12.41 -4.87 -1.67
N GLU A 27 -11.92 -6.10 -1.55
CA GLU A 27 -12.44 -7.27 -2.27
C GLU A 27 -13.82 -7.67 -1.72
N LEU A 28 -13.93 -7.77 -0.40
CA LEU A 28 -15.17 -8.12 0.31
C LEU A 28 -16.24 -7.04 0.15
N LEU A 29 -15.85 -5.77 0.22
CA LEU A 29 -16.74 -4.60 0.18
C LEU A 29 -16.67 -3.85 -1.15
N GLN A 30 -16.37 -4.54 -2.26
CA GLN A 30 -16.11 -3.89 -3.55
C GLN A 30 -17.20 -2.91 -3.99
N PRO A 31 -18.52 -3.22 -3.89
CA PRO A 31 -19.56 -2.27 -4.27
C PRO A 31 -19.49 -0.96 -3.45
N TRP A 32 -19.18 -1.07 -2.16
CA TRP A 32 -19.06 0.08 -1.27
C TRP A 32 -17.80 0.90 -1.57
N PHE A 33 -16.65 0.26 -1.81
CA PHE A 33 -15.42 0.95 -2.21
C PHE A 33 -15.56 1.64 -3.57
N TYR A 34 -16.18 0.98 -4.54
CA TYR A 34 -16.47 1.57 -5.85
C TYR A 34 -17.40 2.77 -5.72
N PHE A 35 -18.49 2.64 -4.96
CA PHE A 35 -19.44 3.73 -4.71
C PHE A 35 -18.78 4.91 -3.97
N ALA A 36 -18.05 4.65 -2.89
CA ALA A 36 -17.37 5.69 -2.11
C ALA A 36 -16.34 6.46 -2.96
N PHE A 37 -15.69 5.80 -3.92
CA PHE A 37 -14.74 6.46 -4.81
C PHE A 37 -15.43 7.21 -5.97
N MET A 38 -16.38 6.56 -6.65
CA MET A 38 -16.99 7.09 -7.89
C MET A 38 -18.15 8.05 -7.63
N GLU A 39 -19.05 7.68 -6.72
CA GLU A 39 -20.33 8.37 -6.52
C GLU A 39 -20.26 9.36 -5.36
N ALA A 40 -19.60 9.04 -4.25
CA ALA A 40 -19.56 9.98 -3.12
C ALA A 40 -18.83 11.29 -3.46
N ARG A 41 -17.95 11.30 -4.47
CA ARG A 41 -17.32 12.52 -5.00
C ARG A 41 -18.29 13.48 -5.70
N SER A 42 -19.43 12.98 -6.20
CA SER A 42 -20.47 13.78 -6.84
C SER A 42 -21.56 14.26 -5.86
N LEU A 43 -21.63 13.67 -4.66
CA LEU A 43 -22.62 14.00 -3.63
C LEU A 43 -22.12 15.09 -2.67
N ASN A 44 -22.83 16.22 -2.59
CA ASN A 44 -22.38 17.41 -1.85
C ASN A 44 -22.07 17.17 -0.36
N ASN A 45 -22.81 16.30 0.33
CA ASN A 45 -22.63 16.02 1.76
C ASN A 45 -21.65 14.86 2.05
N GLN A 46 -21.47 13.92 1.12
CA GLN A 46 -20.61 12.74 1.30
C GLN A 46 -19.22 12.92 0.64
N LYS A 47 -19.06 13.93 -0.21
CA LYS A 47 -17.80 14.27 -0.87
C LYS A 47 -16.67 14.54 0.10
N GLN A 48 -16.93 15.27 1.19
CA GLN A 48 -15.92 15.59 2.18
C GLN A 48 -15.41 14.32 2.89
N MET A 49 -16.33 13.44 3.30
CA MET A 49 -15.98 12.15 3.91
C MET A 49 -15.20 11.24 2.95
N ALA A 50 -15.57 11.22 1.66
CA ALA A 50 -14.85 10.45 0.64
C ALA A 50 -13.41 10.97 0.47
N ILE A 51 -13.22 12.28 0.34
CA ILE A 51 -11.91 12.94 0.24
C ILE A 51 -11.05 12.70 1.50
N GLU A 52 -11.66 12.79 2.68
CA GLU A 52 -10.97 12.53 3.95
C GLU A 52 -10.52 11.08 4.05
N SER A 53 -11.38 10.12 3.72
CA SER A 53 -11.03 8.69 3.73
C SER A 53 -9.88 8.38 2.78
N GLU A 54 -9.87 9.03 1.62
CA GLU A 54 -8.79 8.92 0.64
C GLU A 54 -7.47 9.50 1.15
N THR A 55 -7.52 10.61 1.87
CA THR A 55 -6.34 11.29 2.44
C THR A 55 -5.77 10.48 3.61
N ILE A 56 -6.63 9.91 4.46
CA ILE A 56 -6.23 9.12 5.62
C ILE A 56 -5.36 7.91 5.23
N MET A 57 -5.72 7.20 4.16
CA MET A 57 -4.94 6.04 3.70
C MET A 57 -3.54 6.46 3.21
N GLU A 58 -3.48 7.54 2.43
CA GLU A 58 -2.21 8.07 1.91
C GLU A 58 -1.30 8.59 3.02
N ASP A 59 -1.88 9.26 4.03
CA ASP A 59 -1.16 9.72 5.21
C ASP A 59 -0.60 8.56 6.03
N LYS A 60 -1.39 7.50 6.24
CA LYS A 60 -0.93 6.30 6.95
C LYS A 60 0.22 5.62 6.21
N LEU A 61 0.12 5.46 4.88
CA LEU A 61 1.21 4.94 4.05
C LEU A 61 2.46 5.82 4.15
N SER A 62 2.31 7.14 3.99
CA SER A 62 3.42 8.09 4.06
C SER A 62 4.13 8.05 5.41
N LYS A 63 3.38 7.99 6.51
CA LYS A 63 3.93 7.88 7.87
C LYS A 63 4.70 6.58 8.06
N LEU A 64 4.16 5.46 7.58
CA LEU A 64 4.80 4.15 7.72
C LEU A 64 6.07 4.03 6.87
N ILE A 65 6.05 4.56 5.63
CA ILE A 65 7.25 4.63 4.78
C ILE A 65 8.31 5.52 5.43
N LYS A 66 7.94 6.71 5.93
CA LYS A 66 8.86 7.61 6.63
C LYS A 66 9.50 6.95 7.84
N LYS A 67 8.70 6.23 8.63
CA LYS A 67 9.18 5.43 9.77
C LYS A 67 10.19 4.38 9.30
N GLY A 68 9.86 3.60 8.28
CA GLY A 68 10.77 2.56 7.78
C GLY A 68 12.06 3.10 7.17
N VAL A 69 12.05 4.28 6.55
CA VAL A 69 13.28 4.97 6.12
C VAL A 69 14.13 5.36 7.32
N ALA A 70 13.52 5.93 8.37
CA ALA A 70 14.24 6.32 9.59
C ALA A 70 14.82 5.12 10.36
N GLU A 71 14.17 3.96 10.27
CA GLU A 71 14.59 2.70 10.90
C GLU A 71 15.56 1.87 10.02
N GLY A 72 15.89 2.36 8.82
CA GLY A 72 16.72 1.63 7.85
C GLY A 72 16.04 0.40 7.22
N ALA A 73 14.74 0.23 7.43
CA ALA A 73 13.93 -0.83 6.81
C ALA A 73 13.72 -0.59 5.31
N PHE A 74 13.67 0.67 4.88
CA PHE A 74 13.47 1.07 3.49
C PHE A 74 14.58 2.00 3.03
N GLN A 75 14.95 1.90 1.76
CA GLN A 75 15.87 2.82 1.11
C GLN A 75 15.16 3.50 -0.05
N LEU A 76 15.25 4.82 -0.09
CA LEU A 76 14.75 5.63 -1.19
C LEU A 76 15.90 6.49 -1.69
N PRO A 77 16.33 6.35 -2.96
CA PRO A 77 17.29 7.26 -3.54
C PRO A 77 16.76 8.69 -3.43
N LYS A 78 17.46 9.55 -2.68
CA LYS A 78 17.02 10.92 -2.33
C LYS A 78 15.72 10.94 -1.50
N ALA A 79 15.71 10.18 -0.41
CA ALA A 79 14.64 10.16 0.59
C ALA A 79 14.30 11.59 1.08
N SER A 80 13.23 12.15 0.53
CA SER A 80 12.66 13.43 0.93
C SER A 80 11.17 13.23 1.22
N ASP A 81 10.58 14.12 2.01
CA ASP A 81 9.14 14.06 2.31
C ASP A 81 8.29 14.07 1.03
N LYS A 82 8.74 14.77 -0.02
CA LYS A 82 8.09 14.76 -1.34
C LYS A 82 8.13 13.37 -1.99
N MET A 83 9.29 12.70 -1.97
CA MET A 83 9.43 11.35 -2.53
C MET A 83 8.67 10.31 -1.72
N ILE A 84 8.63 10.43 -0.40
CA ILE A 84 7.85 9.55 0.47
C ILE A 84 6.36 9.65 0.12
N ARG A 85 5.83 10.88 0.05
CA ARG A 85 4.43 11.11 -0.34
C ARG A 85 4.13 10.59 -1.75
N LEU A 86 5.01 10.84 -2.71
CA LEU A 86 4.84 10.32 -4.07
C LEU A 86 4.74 8.79 -4.09
N ASN A 87 5.62 8.09 -3.38
CA ASN A 87 5.55 6.63 -3.31
C ASN A 87 4.26 6.15 -2.62
N ALA A 88 3.82 6.83 -1.56
CA ALA A 88 2.53 6.53 -0.92
C ALA A 88 1.34 6.68 -1.88
N SER A 89 1.30 7.75 -2.69
CA SER A 89 0.27 7.96 -3.72
C SER A 89 0.30 6.89 -4.82
N LEU A 90 1.49 6.46 -5.25
CA LEU A 90 1.65 5.38 -6.23
C LEU A 90 1.15 4.04 -5.69
N ILE A 91 1.51 3.71 -4.44
CA ILE A 91 1.02 2.51 -3.75
C ILE A 91 -0.49 2.55 -3.59
N LYS A 92 -1.04 3.68 -3.14
CA LYS A 92 -2.49 3.90 -3.08
C LYS A 92 -3.12 3.67 -4.45
N SER A 93 -2.59 4.24 -5.52
CA SER A 93 -3.12 4.07 -6.88
C SER A 93 -3.21 2.59 -7.30
N MET A 94 -2.21 1.77 -6.94
CA MET A 94 -2.26 0.32 -7.18
C MET A 94 -3.37 -0.37 -6.37
N LEU A 95 -3.61 0.06 -5.13
CA LEU A 95 -4.75 -0.43 -4.34
C LEU A 95 -6.08 -0.04 -4.99
N GLN A 96 -6.21 1.21 -5.45
CA GLN A 96 -7.45 1.69 -6.09
C GLN A 96 -7.76 0.96 -7.39
N ASP A 97 -6.73 0.63 -8.17
CA ASP A 97 -6.90 -0.09 -9.42
C ASP A 97 -7.57 -1.47 -9.23
N TRP A 98 -7.39 -2.12 -8.08
CA TRP A 98 -8.08 -3.39 -7.75
C TRP A 98 -9.60 -3.22 -7.72
N TYR A 99 -10.13 -2.36 -6.85
CA TYR A 99 -11.57 -2.23 -6.64
C TYR A 99 -12.28 -1.41 -7.74
N LEU A 100 -11.54 -0.54 -8.45
CA LEU A 100 -12.08 0.25 -9.57
C LEU A 100 -12.08 -0.51 -10.89
N LYS A 101 -11.09 -1.40 -11.11
CA LYS A 101 -10.91 -2.09 -12.40
C LYS A 101 -10.92 -3.61 -12.26
N LYS A 102 -11.54 -4.14 -11.21
CA LYS A 102 -11.64 -5.57 -10.89
C LYS A 102 -11.99 -6.46 -12.10
N GLY A 103 -12.86 -5.99 -12.98
CA GLY A 103 -13.28 -6.74 -14.18
C GLY A 103 -12.13 -7.15 -15.11
N LYS A 104 -11.05 -6.36 -15.22
CA LYS A 104 -9.89 -6.73 -16.07
C LYS A 104 -9.07 -7.87 -15.45
N TYR A 105 -9.05 -7.97 -14.13
CA TYR A 105 -8.37 -9.02 -13.38
C TYR A 105 -9.19 -10.31 -13.35
N GLN A 106 -10.50 -10.20 -13.17
CA GLN A 106 -11.43 -11.33 -13.27
C GLN A 106 -11.35 -12.04 -14.63
N LYS A 107 -11.35 -11.27 -15.74
CA LYS A 107 -11.18 -11.82 -17.10
C LYS A 107 -9.87 -12.59 -17.28
N ARG A 108 -8.83 -12.23 -16.53
CA ARG A 108 -7.51 -12.87 -16.53
C ARG A 108 -7.36 -13.93 -15.44
N ARG A 109 -8.44 -14.23 -14.69
CA ARG A 109 -8.45 -15.16 -13.55
C ARG A 109 -7.39 -14.82 -12.49
N VAL A 110 -7.10 -13.54 -12.30
CA VAL A 110 -6.21 -13.06 -11.25
C VAL A 110 -6.98 -12.98 -9.95
N THR A 111 -6.52 -13.69 -8.92
CA THR A 111 -7.11 -13.65 -7.57
C THR A 111 -6.64 -12.43 -6.79
N VAL A 112 -7.34 -12.08 -5.71
CA VAL A 112 -6.92 -11.00 -4.81
C VAL A 112 -5.56 -11.29 -4.17
N ASP A 113 -5.26 -12.57 -3.89
CA ASP A 113 -3.97 -13.00 -3.34
C ASP A 113 -2.83 -12.77 -4.33
N GLN A 114 -3.01 -13.18 -5.58
CA GLN A 114 -2.02 -12.97 -6.64
C GLN A 114 -1.76 -11.47 -6.87
N TYR A 115 -2.83 -10.66 -6.81
CA TYR A 115 -2.69 -9.21 -6.91
C TYR A 115 -1.95 -8.62 -5.71
N ALA A 116 -2.26 -9.08 -4.50
CA ALA A 116 -1.60 -8.64 -3.27
C ALA A 116 -0.10 -8.97 -3.28
N GLU A 117 0.27 -10.18 -3.69
CA GLU A 117 1.66 -10.60 -3.83
C GLU A 117 2.41 -9.71 -4.83
N ALA A 118 1.83 -9.46 -6.00
CA ALA A 118 2.44 -8.60 -7.02
C ALA A 118 2.60 -7.15 -6.54
N LEU A 119 1.57 -6.57 -5.90
CA LEU A 119 1.60 -5.21 -5.37
C LEU A 119 2.64 -5.07 -4.27
N ILE A 120 2.73 -6.05 -3.37
CA ILE A 120 3.73 -6.07 -2.29
C ILE A 120 5.13 -6.18 -2.87
N ALA A 121 5.36 -7.08 -3.83
CA ALA A 121 6.66 -7.22 -4.49
C ALA A 121 7.10 -5.91 -5.15
N MET A 122 6.20 -5.26 -5.92
CA MET A 122 6.48 -3.95 -6.52
C MET A 122 6.77 -2.87 -5.47
N THR A 123 5.99 -2.85 -4.38
CA THR A 123 6.18 -1.89 -3.29
C THR A 123 7.54 -2.08 -2.61
N MET A 124 7.90 -3.32 -2.27
CA MET A 124 9.15 -3.64 -1.58
C MET A 124 10.37 -3.38 -2.47
N ASN A 125 10.29 -3.67 -3.77
CA ASN A 125 11.33 -3.35 -4.75
C ASN A 125 11.53 -1.84 -4.87
N GLN A 126 10.44 -1.08 -4.94
CA GLN A 126 10.48 0.37 -5.04
C GLN A 126 11.04 1.03 -3.77
N LEU A 127 10.74 0.47 -2.61
CA LEU A 127 11.28 0.91 -1.31
C LEU A 127 12.66 0.31 -1.00
N GLN A 128 13.33 -0.30 -2.00
CA GLN A 128 14.66 -0.91 -1.96
C GLN A 128 14.97 -1.57 -0.61
N HIS A 129 14.14 -2.52 -0.18
CA HIS A 129 14.57 -3.38 0.91
C HIS A 129 15.66 -4.32 0.37
N HIS A 130 16.92 -3.90 0.46
CA HIS A 130 18.04 -4.79 0.26
C HIS A 130 18.06 -5.79 1.43
N ASN A 131 17.64 -7.03 1.18
CA ASN A 131 18.05 -8.16 2.02
C ASN A 131 19.58 -8.17 2.01
N ASN A 132 20.15 -7.75 3.14
CA ASN A 132 21.59 -7.70 3.31
C ASN A 132 22.08 -9.11 3.65
N GLU A 133 22.05 -10.02 2.68
CA GLU A 133 22.73 -11.31 2.74
C GLU A 133 23.52 -11.58 1.45
N ARG A 134 24.83 -11.27 1.53
CA ARG A 134 26.02 -11.96 0.99
C ARG A 134 26.07 -12.22 -0.54
N ILE A 135 27.19 -12.02 -1.22
CA ILE A 135 28.51 -12.60 -0.93
C ILE A 135 29.63 -11.65 -1.36
N SER A 136 30.53 -11.43 -0.41
CA SER A 136 31.95 -11.13 -0.62
C SER A 136 32.59 -12.09 -1.62
N ALA A 137 32.96 -11.59 -2.79
CA ALA A 137 33.97 -12.18 -3.66
C ALA A 137 34.90 -11.04 -4.11
#